data_AF-A0A9P5IQL7-F1
#
_entry.id   AF-A0A9P5IQL7-F1
#
_cell.length_a   1.000
_cell.length_b   1.000
_cell.length_c   1.000
_cell.angle_alpha   90.00
_cell.angle_beta   90.00
_cell.angle_gamma   90.00
#
_symmetry.space_group_name_H-M   'P 1'
#
loop_
_entity.id
_entity.type
_entity.pdbx_description
1 polymer ?
#
loop_
_entity_poly.entity_id
_entity_poly.type
_entity_poly.pdbx_seq_one_letter_code
_entity_poly.pdbx_strand_id
1 'polypeptide(L)'
;MFAKASIAALALVTVSNAHMIMTSPVPYGADTLTNSPLEASGADFPCKQRDGVYAVTTQNTMELGGSYDLAFKGSAVHGGGSCQVSITYDETPSASSTFKVIHSIIGGCPMKNVVGNNGENKDAVDPDTYNFTIPSTLPAGKATLAWTWFNKVGNREMYMNCAPVTLTGGSSKRSDLIARDQASFSALPDMFTANIGNGCGTADSKDVVFPNPGDSVEYDGGSTASATAAPTGSCATAAAGVASAKPTGYGSGTGATSAVAPYGTAPAATASSLPGGVFVSIATGTGAATSSATLAATSAVGVVPAVATTAVSVPTTPTSATSAIAPAGTGASSTSSSGALTGACTSEGMFNCISGTSYQQCGSGTWSVVMQMASGTTCTSGQTMSLVVAKRNGMGLMRHAARRGLGAEMFN
;
A
#
# COMPACT_ATOMS: atom_id res chain seq x y z
N MET A 1 62.08 -1.50 20.56
CA MET A 1 61.14 -2.09 19.58
C MET A 1 59.77 -2.07 20.21
N PHE A 2 58.90 -1.15 19.79
CA PHE A 2 57.53 -1.05 20.33
C PHE A 2 56.61 -1.87 19.43
N ALA A 3 56.04 -2.94 19.96
CA ALA A 3 55.10 -3.80 19.26
C ALA A 3 53.78 -3.04 19.06
N LYS A 4 53.39 -2.85 17.80
CA LYS A 4 52.10 -2.27 17.41
C LYS A 4 51.02 -3.35 17.63
N ALA A 5 50.13 -3.13 18.59
CA ALA A 5 48.92 -3.92 18.72
C ALA A 5 47.91 -3.47 17.64
N SER A 6 47.73 -4.29 16.61
CA SER A 6 46.67 -4.11 15.62
C SER A 6 45.34 -4.51 16.24
N ILE A 7 44.49 -3.53 16.55
CA ILE A 7 43.09 -3.77 16.93
C ILE A 7 42.34 -4.11 15.64
N ALA A 8 42.08 -5.40 15.42
CA ALA A 8 41.17 -5.85 14.36
C ALA A 8 39.73 -5.62 14.85
N ALA A 9 39.08 -4.58 14.34
CA ALA A 9 37.65 -4.40 14.53
C ALA A 9 36.92 -5.43 13.65
N LEU A 10 36.41 -6.50 14.25
CA LEU A 10 35.43 -7.36 13.59
C LEU A 10 34.14 -6.55 13.45
N ALA A 11 33.83 -6.10 12.24
CA ALA A 11 32.50 -5.62 11.91
C ALA A 11 31.54 -6.82 11.99
N LEU A 12 30.76 -6.92 13.07
CA LEU A 12 29.64 -7.84 13.14
C LEU A 12 28.60 -7.38 12.12
N VAL A 13 28.55 -8.04 10.97
CA VAL A 13 27.43 -7.92 10.03
C VAL A 13 26.25 -8.61 10.69
N THR A 14 25.35 -7.83 11.29
CA THR A 14 24.07 -8.34 11.79
C THR A 14 23.24 -8.76 10.59
N VAL A 15 23.27 -10.05 10.25
CA VAL A 15 22.35 -10.62 9.26
C VAL A 15 20.96 -10.59 9.89
N SER A 16 20.12 -9.65 9.48
CA SER A 16 18.73 -9.59 9.93
C SER A 16 17.99 -10.84 9.45
N ASN A 17 17.78 -11.81 10.33
CA ASN A 17 17.06 -13.06 10.02
C ASN A 17 15.54 -12.90 10.16
N ALA A 18 15.03 -11.68 9.99
CA ALA A 18 13.68 -11.29 10.38
C ALA A 18 12.89 -10.59 9.26
N HIS A 19 13.30 -10.78 8.01
CA HIS A 19 12.60 -10.28 6.82
C HIS A 19 11.17 -10.85 6.67
N MET A 20 10.51 -10.45 5.60
CA MET A 20 9.06 -10.61 5.45
C MET A 20 8.68 -11.88 4.68
N ILE A 21 7.62 -12.54 5.14
CA ILE A 21 6.96 -13.68 4.49
C ILE A 21 5.48 -13.37 4.29
N MET A 22 4.95 -13.68 3.11
CA MET A 22 3.52 -13.65 2.83
C MET A 22 2.78 -14.74 3.62
N THR A 23 1.74 -14.36 4.35
CA THR A 23 0.88 -15.26 5.14
C THR A 23 -0.52 -15.42 4.54
N SER A 24 -0.98 -14.41 3.80
CA SER A 24 -2.20 -14.47 2.98
C SER A 24 -1.90 -13.91 1.59
N PRO A 25 -2.21 -14.64 0.51
CA PRO A 25 -2.60 -16.06 0.50
C PRO A 25 -1.53 -16.99 1.11
N VAL A 26 -1.93 -18.19 1.53
CA VAL A 26 -1.00 -19.16 2.13
C VAL A 26 -0.02 -19.65 1.05
N PRO A 27 1.30 -19.50 1.25
CA PRO A 27 2.29 -19.84 0.23
C PRO A 27 2.47 -21.37 0.07
N TYR A 28 3.05 -21.77 -1.07
CA TYR A 28 3.58 -23.11 -1.24
C TYR A 28 4.71 -23.38 -0.24
N GLY A 29 4.81 -24.64 0.22
CA GLY A 29 5.87 -25.10 1.09
C GLY A 29 6.05 -24.19 2.31
N ALA A 30 4.93 -23.79 2.94
CA ALA A 30 4.91 -22.78 3.99
C ALA A 30 5.86 -23.11 5.17
N ASP A 31 6.04 -24.40 5.46
CA ASP A 31 6.91 -24.88 6.54
C ASP A 31 8.40 -24.75 6.21
N THR A 32 8.77 -24.76 4.93
CA THR A 32 10.17 -24.65 4.45
C THR A 32 10.49 -23.27 3.89
N LEU A 33 9.52 -22.37 3.82
CA LEU A 33 9.69 -21.03 3.27
C LEU A 33 10.53 -20.18 4.22
N THR A 34 11.64 -19.67 3.71
CA THR A 34 12.51 -18.74 4.44
C THR A 34 12.13 -17.30 4.14
N ASN A 35 12.49 -16.39 5.04
CA ASN A 35 12.24 -14.96 4.88
C ASN A 35 13.33 -14.22 4.10
N SER A 36 14.43 -14.89 3.73
CA SER A 36 15.49 -14.28 2.94
C SER A 36 14.97 -13.79 1.58
N PRO A 37 15.59 -12.72 1.02
CA PRO A 37 15.36 -12.36 -0.38
C PRO A 37 15.73 -13.52 -1.31
N LEU A 38 15.37 -13.40 -2.58
CA LEU A 38 15.98 -14.22 -3.63
C LEU A 38 17.50 -14.01 -3.65
N GLU A 39 18.24 -15.01 -4.09
CA GLU A 39 19.67 -14.89 -4.31
C GLU A 39 19.96 -13.81 -5.36
N ALA A 40 20.99 -13.00 -5.11
CA ALA A 40 21.40 -11.93 -6.03
C ALA A 40 21.84 -12.44 -7.41
N SER A 41 22.15 -13.74 -7.54
CA SER A 41 22.43 -14.42 -8.81
C SER A 41 21.18 -14.78 -9.60
N GLY A 42 20.00 -14.77 -8.96
CA GLY A 42 18.75 -15.32 -9.49
C GLY A 42 18.66 -16.85 -9.46
N ALA A 43 19.59 -17.55 -8.79
CA ALA A 43 19.62 -19.02 -8.80
C ALA A 43 18.38 -19.68 -8.18
N ASP A 44 17.72 -19.01 -7.21
CA ASP A 44 16.48 -19.49 -6.59
C ASP A 44 15.21 -18.83 -7.18
N PHE A 45 15.32 -18.11 -8.30
CA PHE A 45 14.16 -17.55 -9.01
C PHE A 45 13.51 -18.60 -9.95
N PRO A 46 12.16 -18.66 -10.04
CA PRO A 46 11.16 -17.96 -9.25
C PRO A 46 10.81 -18.68 -7.94
N CYS A 47 10.01 -18.05 -7.06
CA CYS A 47 9.37 -18.70 -5.90
C CYS A 47 10.30 -19.26 -4.79
N LYS A 48 11.59 -18.90 -4.80
CA LYS A 48 12.62 -19.41 -3.88
C LYS A 48 12.79 -20.93 -4.04
N GLN A 49 13.33 -21.34 -5.19
CA GLN A 49 13.59 -22.73 -5.53
C GLN A 49 14.33 -23.43 -4.39
N ARG A 50 13.76 -24.54 -3.93
CA ARG A 50 14.22 -25.38 -2.82
C ARG A 50 13.49 -26.71 -2.86
N ASP A 51 13.95 -27.67 -2.08
CA ASP A 51 13.23 -28.94 -1.94
C ASP A 51 11.80 -28.72 -1.42
N GLY A 52 10.82 -29.27 -2.14
CA GLY A 52 9.40 -29.12 -1.81
C GLY A 52 8.83 -27.71 -2.05
N VAL A 53 9.48 -26.86 -2.85
CA VAL A 53 9.04 -25.48 -3.16
C VAL A 53 7.57 -25.38 -3.58
N TYR A 54 7.02 -26.37 -4.27
CA TYR A 54 5.63 -26.41 -4.75
C TYR A 54 4.73 -27.37 -3.97
N ALA A 55 5.12 -27.78 -2.76
CA ALA A 55 4.25 -28.53 -1.88
C ALA A 55 3.03 -27.69 -1.48
N VAL A 56 1.82 -28.20 -1.72
CA VAL A 56 0.58 -27.48 -1.37
C VAL A 56 0.24 -27.76 0.08
N THR A 57 0.51 -26.79 0.97
CA THR A 57 0.05 -26.83 2.36
C THR A 57 -1.44 -26.48 2.46
N THR A 58 -1.89 -25.49 1.68
CA THR A 58 -3.30 -25.06 1.61
C THR A 58 -3.57 -24.52 0.22
N GLN A 59 -4.66 -24.98 -0.42
CA GLN A 59 -5.10 -24.45 -1.71
C GLN A 59 -5.96 -23.19 -1.47
N ASN A 60 -5.50 -22.04 -1.95
CA ASN A 60 -6.24 -20.79 -1.80
C ASN A 60 -7.33 -20.71 -2.88
N THR A 61 -8.61 -20.78 -2.51
CA THR A 61 -9.72 -20.65 -3.47
C THR A 61 -10.10 -19.18 -3.61
N MET A 62 -10.08 -18.67 -4.84
CA MET A 62 -10.35 -17.26 -5.14
C MET A 62 -11.32 -17.13 -6.31
N GLU A 63 -12.40 -16.40 -6.14
CA GLU A 63 -13.39 -16.10 -7.17
C GLU A 63 -12.86 -15.01 -8.11
N LEU A 64 -13.10 -15.19 -9.41
CA LEU A 64 -12.86 -14.18 -10.43
C LEU A 64 -13.72 -12.94 -10.15
N GLY A 65 -13.08 -11.78 -9.98
CA GLY A 65 -13.70 -10.53 -9.53
C GLY A 65 -13.74 -10.35 -8.01
N GLY A 66 -13.31 -11.35 -7.24
CA GLY A 66 -13.21 -11.29 -5.79
C GLY A 66 -12.00 -10.49 -5.31
N SER A 67 -12.13 -9.87 -4.14
CA SER A 67 -11.07 -9.14 -3.43
C SER A 67 -10.53 -9.96 -2.26
N TYR A 68 -9.21 -9.97 -2.11
CA TYR A 68 -8.50 -10.81 -1.15
C TYR A 68 -7.41 -10.03 -0.42
N ASP A 69 -7.13 -10.47 0.79
CA ASP A 69 -6.11 -9.87 1.64
C ASP A 69 -4.72 -10.39 1.27
N LEU A 70 -3.80 -9.44 1.10
CA LEU A 70 -2.36 -9.66 1.08
C LEU A 70 -1.81 -9.27 2.46
N ALA A 71 -1.31 -10.25 3.20
CA ALA A 71 -0.83 -10.08 4.56
C ALA A 71 0.52 -10.74 4.77
N PHE A 72 1.26 -10.27 5.78
CA PHE A 72 2.65 -10.68 6.01
C PHE A 72 2.96 -10.98 7.48
N LYS A 73 4.11 -11.62 7.68
CA LYS A 73 4.80 -11.70 8.97
C LYS A 73 6.29 -11.43 8.78
N GLY A 74 6.93 -10.91 9.82
CA GLY A 74 8.32 -10.49 9.84
C GLY A 74 8.47 -9.13 10.51
N SER A 75 9.68 -8.61 10.56
CA SER A 75 9.98 -7.31 11.16
C SER A 75 11.00 -6.49 10.39
N ALA A 76 11.84 -7.09 9.54
CA ALA A 76 12.74 -6.35 8.66
C ALA A 76 12.02 -5.92 7.38
N VAL A 77 11.27 -4.82 7.51
CA VAL A 77 10.47 -4.20 6.45
C VAL A 77 11.22 -3.17 5.61
N HIS A 78 12.49 -2.86 5.94
CA HIS A 78 13.38 -2.00 5.13
C HIS A 78 12.81 -0.63 4.75
N GLY A 79 12.01 -0.01 5.63
CA GLY A 79 11.34 1.26 5.35
C GLY A 79 10.24 1.15 4.29
N GLY A 80 9.71 -0.06 4.08
CA GLY A 80 8.77 -0.40 3.03
C GLY A 80 9.47 -0.67 1.69
N GLY A 81 8.91 -0.10 0.63
CA GLY A 81 9.29 -0.41 -0.74
C GLY A 81 8.05 -0.56 -1.61
N SER A 82 8.21 -1.20 -2.76
CA SER A 82 7.12 -1.42 -3.71
C SER A 82 6.92 -2.91 -3.99
N CYS A 83 5.68 -3.31 -4.20
CA CYS A 83 5.30 -4.70 -4.38
C CYS A 83 4.45 -4.90 -5.63
N GLN A 84 4.48 -6.10 -6.20
CA GLN A 84 3.48 -6.55 -7.16
C GLN A 84 2.85 -7.87 -6.72
N VAL A 85 1.56 -7.99 -7.01
CA VAL A 85 0.85 -9.27 -7.04
C VAL A 85 0.72 -9.67 -8.51
N SER A 86 1.25 -10.84 -8.84
CA SER A 86 1.25 -11.37 -10.20
C SER A 86 0.74 -12.81 -10.24
N ILE A 87 0.33 -13.27 -11.41
CA ILE A 87 -0.22 -14.62 -11.60
C ILE A 87 0.38 -15.32 -12.82
N THR A 88 0.57 -16.63 -12.72
CA THR A 88 0.87 -17.52 -13.85
C THR A 88 -0.01 -18.77 -13.75
N TYR A 89 -0.36 -19.37 -14.89
CA TYR A 89 -1.07 -20.65 -14.90
C TYR A 89 -0.14 -21.87 -14.77
N ASP A 90 1.17 -21.65 -14.67
CA ASP A 90 2.12 -22.70 -14.32
C ASP A 90 1.96 -23.06 -12.83
N GLU A 91 1.53 -24.29 -12.53
CA GLU A 91 1.41 -24.78 -11.14
C GLU A 91 2.78 -25.00 -10.47
N THR A 92 3.83 -25.17 -11.28
CA THR A 92 5.23 -25.29 -10.85
C THR A 92 6.11 -24.38 -11.71
N PRO A 93 6.10 -23.05 -11.47
CA PRO A 93 6.82 -22.11 -12.32
C PRO A 93 8.32 -22.41 -12.42
N SER A 94 8.92 -22.02 -13.53
CA SER A 94 10.37 -22.07 -13.73
C SER A 94 10.89 -20.70 -14.18
N ALA A 95 12.20 -20.57 -14.40
CA ALA A 95 12.77 -19.31 -14.89
C ALA A 95 12.20 -18.85 -16.26
N SER A 96 11.57 -19.74 -17.03
CA SER A 96 10.88 -19.41 -18.29
C SER A 96 9.39 -19.09 -18.12
N SER A 97 8.84 -19.28 -16.92
CA SER A 97 7.44 -18.96 -16.64
C SER A 97 7.18 -17.46 -16.70
N THR A 98 6.08 -17.08 -17.34
CA THR A 98 5.66 -15.68 -17.43
C THR A 98 4.63 -15.38 -16.35
N PHE A 99 4.98 -14.50 -15.43
CA PHE A 99 4.04 -13.96 -14.44
C PHE A 99 3.44 -12.66 -14.94
N LYS A 100 2.13 -12.51 -14.77
CA LYS A 100 1.36 -11.36 -15.22
C LYS A 100 0.85 -10.53 -14.04
N VAL A 101 1.11 -9.23 -14.06
CA VAL A 101 0.75 -8.30 -12.98
C VAL A 101 -0.77 -8.14 -12.91
N ILE A 102 -1.34 -8.31 -11.72
CA ILE A 102 -2.75 -8.02 -11.44
C ILE A 102 -2.93 -6.84 -10.48
N HIS A 103 -1.91 -6.51 -9.68
CA HIS A 103 -1.94 -5.38 -8.75
C HIS A 103 -0.52 -4.89 -8.45
N SER A 104 -0.33 -3.57 -8.35
CA SER A 104 0.93 -2.95 -7.95
C SER A 104 0.74 -1.99 -6.77
N ILE A 105 1.64 -2.07 -5.80
CA ILE A 105 1.67 -1.23 -4.59
C ILE A 105 2.96 -0.43 -4.66
N ILE A 106 2.86 0.88 -4.89
CA ILE A 106 4.02 1.76 -5.07
C ILE A 106 4.27 2.53 -3.78
N GLY A 107 5.30 2.07 -3.06
CA GLY A 107 5.69 2.59 -1.77
C GLY A 107 4.83 2.06 -0.62
N GLY A 108 5.42 2.03 0.57
CA GLY A 108 4.72 1.61 1.79
C GLY A 108 4.41 0.11 1.88
N CYS A 109 4.91 -0.75 0.99
CA CYS A 109 4.76 -2.21 1.10
C CYS A 109 6.09 -2.87 1.51
N PRO A 110 6.10 -3.85 2.43
CA PRO A 110 4.94 -4.50 3.09
C PRO A 110 4.40 -3.77 4.32
N MET A 111 5.04 -2.72 4.80
CA MET A 111 4.54 -1.94 5.95
C MET A 111 4.57 -0.44 5.64
N LYS A 112 3.47 0.25 5.94
CA LYS A 112 3.24 1.67 5.68
C LYS A 112 3.85 2.52 6.79
N ASN A 113 4.20 3.76 6.45
CA ASN A 113 4.61 4.78 7.42
C ASN A 113 5.78 4.40 8.35
N VAL A 114 6.70 3.55 7.88
CA VAL A 114 7.92 3.15 8.60
C VAL A 114 9.18 3.70 7.93
N VAL A 115 10.16 4.10 8.75
CA VAL A 115 11.46 4.61 8.26
C VAL A 115 12.51 3.50 8.12
N GLY A 116 12.32 2.39 8.83
CA GLY A 116 13.25 1.25 8.88
C GLY A 116 12.53 -0.03 9.30
N ASN A 117 13.21 -0.92 10.01
CA ASN A 117 12.65 -2.19 10.47
C ASN A 117 11.73 -1.99 11.69
N ASN A 118 10.72 -2.85 11.83
CA ASN A 118 9.73 -2.86 12.90
C ASN A 118 10.07 -3.92 13.97
N GLY A 119 11.21 -3.74 14.65
CA GLY A 119 11.74 -4.69 15.63
C GLY A 119 12.57 -5.82 15.02
N GLU A 120 12.76 -6.90 15.79
CA GLU A 120 13.62 -8.04 15.43
C GLU A 120 12.91 -9.40 15.44
N ASN A 121 11.60 -9.41 15.71
CA ASN A 121 10.83 -10.65 15.75
C ASN A 121 10.47 -11.10 14.33
N LYS A 122 11.08 -12.20 13.87
CA LYS A 122 10.81 -12.79 12.54
C LYS A 122 9.38 -13.34 12.38
N ASP A 123 8.67 -13.57 13.49
CA ASP A 123 7.30 -14.11 13.51
C ASP A 123 6.27 -13.03 13.89
N ALA A 124 6.68 -11.75 13.98
CA ALA A 124 5.74 -10.66 14.21
C ALA A 124 4.73 -10.58 13.07
N VAL A 125 3.45 -10.45 13.40
CA VAL A 125 2.41 -10.19 12.41
C VAL A 125 2.55 -8.75 11.93
N ASP A 126 2.53 -8.56 10.61
CA ASP A 126 2.46 -7.21 10.04
C ASP A 126 1.08 -6.61 10.37
N PRO A 127 1.00 -5.42 11.01
CA PRO A 127 -0.27 -4.78 11.29
C PRO A 127 -0.98 -4.28 10.02
N ASP A 128 -0.26 -4.09 8.91
CA ASP A 128 -0.83 -3.66 7.65
C ASP A 128 -1.26 -4.87 6.80
N THR A 129 -2.46 -4.74 6.25
CA THR A 129 -3.00 -5.66 5.24
C THR A 129 -3.36 -4.85 4.00
N TYR A 130 -3.08 -5.42 2.83
CA TYR A 130 -3.37 -4.81 1.53
C TYR A 130 -4.47 -5.62 0.84
N ASN A 131 -5.17 -5.02 -0.11
CA ASN A 131 -6.20 -5.71 -0.86
C ASN A 131 -5.84 -5.78 -2.34
N PHE A 132 -6.02 -6.95 -2.94
CA PHE A 132 -5.95 -7.10 -4.39
C PHE A 132 -7.20 -7.81 -4.90
N THR A 133 -7.58 -7.50 -6.13
CA THR A 133 -8.73 -8.12 -6.81
C THR A 133 -8.24 -9.07 -7.90
N ILE A 134 -8.79 -10.28 -7.95
CA ILE A 134 -8.59 -11.17 -9.09
C ILE A 134 -9.40 -10.63 -10.28
N PRO A 135 -8.78 -10.30 -11.43
CA PRO A 135 -9.54 -9.79 -12.57
C PRO A 135 -10.60 -10.78 -13.04
N SER A 136 -11.82 -10.30 -13.25
CA SER A 136 -12.95 -11.16 -13.67
C SER A 136 -12.78 -11.77 -15.06
N THR A 137 -11.88 -11.21 -15.87
CA THR A 137 -11.56 -11.62 -17.24
C THR A 137 -10.52 -12.74 -17.32
N LEU A 138 -9.90 -13.13 -16.20
CA LEU A 138 -8.96 -14.25 -16.20
C LEU A 138 -9.68 -15.59 -16.42
N PRO A 139 -8.99 -16.60 -16.99
CA PRO A 139 -9.47 -17.98 -17.00
C PRO A 139 -9.69 -18.55 -15.59
N ALA A 140 -10.76 -19.33 -15.39
CA ALA A 140 -10.88 -20.18 -14.20
C ALA A 140 -9.90 -21.35 -14.30
N GLY A 141 -9.43 -21.85 -13.16
CA GLY A 141 -8.47 -22.95 -13.11
C GLY A 141 -7.43 -22.79 -12.01
N LYS A 142 -6.50 -23.74 -11.95
CA LYS A 142 -5.36 -23.65 -11.03
C LYS A 142 -4.31 -22.71 -11.59
N ALA A 143 -3.70 -21.94 -10.70
CA ALA A 143 -2.65 -20.99 -11.03
C ALA A 143 -1.71 -20.82 -9.82
N THR A 144 -0.60 -20.14 -10.05
CA THR A 144 0.33 -19.68 -9.03
C THR A 144 0.23 -18.16 -8.93
N LEU A 145 -0.06 -17.65 -7.73
CA LEU A 145 0.04 -16.24 -7.39
C LEU A 145 1.43 -15.96 -6.80
N ALA A 146 2.07 -14.87 -7.23
CA ALA A 146 3.34 -14.40 -6.69
C ALA A 146 3.18 -13.02 -6.06
N TRP A 147 3.60 -12.89 -4.81
CA TRP A 147 3.97 -11.61 -4.23
C TRP A 147 5.45 -11.37 -4.50
N THR A 148 5.77 -10.18 -5.01
CA THR A 148 7.15 -9.69 -5.14
C THR A 148 7.31 -8.37 -4.43
N TRP A 149 8.46 -8.15 -3.82
CA TRP A 149 8.76 -6.92 -3.10
C TRP A 149 10.20 -6.46 -3.36
N PHE A 150 10.35 -5.16 -3.61
CA PHE A 150 11.60 -4.47 -3.79
C PHE A 150 11.76 -3.47 -2.65
N ASN A 151 12.69 -3.76 -1.75
CA ASN A 151 12.89 -3.02 -0.52
C ASN A 151 13.44 -1.61 -0.78
N LYS A 152 12.98 -0.64 0.01
CA LYS A 152 13.39 0.76 -0.13
C LYS A 152 14.83 0.98 0.34
N VAL A 153 15.15 0.58 1.56
CA VAL A 153 16.45 0.81 2.22
C VAL A 153 17.22 -0.51 2.38
N GLY A 154 18.55 -0.46 2.38
CA GLY A 154 19.41 -1.64 2.61
C GLY A 154 20.04 -2.19 1.33
N ASN A 155 20.32 -3.49 1.29
CA ASN A 155 20.81 -4.14 0.08
C ASN A 155 19.76 -4.03 -1.03
N ARG A 156 20.19 -4.00 -2.29
CA ARG A 156 19.24 -4.02 -3.42
C ARG A 156 18.78 -5.46 -3.60
N GLU A 157 17.58 -5.77 -3.14
CA GLU A 157 17.07 -7.13 -3.06
C GLU A 157 15.72 -7.26 -3.79
N MET A 158 15.34 -8.49 -4.08
CA MET A 158 14.00 -8.86 -4.55
C MET A 158 13.50 -10.01 -3.68
N TYR A 159 12.36 -9.80 -3.03
CA TYR A 159 11.66 -10.84 -2.29
C TYR A 159 10.58 -11.43 -3.18
N MET A 160 10.33 -12.73 -3.06
CA MET A 160 9.28 -13.40 -3.80
C MET A 160 8.71 -14.57 -3.00
N ASN A 161 7.40 -14.61 -2.77
CA ASN A 161 6.70 -15.78 -2.27
C ASN A 161 5.57 -16.15 -3.22
N CYS A 162 5.38 -17.45 -3.44
CA CYS A 162 4.36 -17.97 -4.35
C CYS A 162 3.32 -18.78 -3.57
N ALA A 163 2.05 -18.68 -3.99
CA ALA A 163 0.93 -19.39 -3.39
C ALA A 163 0.13 -20.16 -4.47
N PRO A 164 -0.32 -21.39 -4.16
CA PRO A 164 -1.26 -22.10 -5.03
C PRO A 164 -2.63 -21.44 -4.93
N VAL A 165 -3.21 -21.09 -6.08
CA VAL A 165 -4.58 -20.57 -6.14
C VAL A 165 -5.44 -21.43 -7.06
N THR A 166 -6.72 -21.59 -6.70
CA THR A 166 -7.76 -22.09 -7.60
C THR A 166 -8.69 -20.93 -7.90
N LEU A 167 -8.66 -20.45 -9.14
CA LEU A 167 -9.56 -19.43 -9.62
C LEU A 167 -10.92 -20.05 -9.98
N THR A 168 -11.97 -19.61 -9.29
CA THR A 168 -13.33 -20.12 -9.44
C THR A 168 -14.29 -19.05 -9.97
N GLY A 169 -15.48 -19.48 -10.38
CA GLY A 169 -16.49 -18.59 -10.95
C GLY A 169 -16.29 -18.31 -12.45
N GLY A 170 -17.09 -17.40 -12.97
CA GLY A 170 -17.29 -17.21 -14.42
C GLY A 170 -18.60 -17.82 -14.90
N SER A 171 -19.30 -17.15 -15.81
CA SER A 171 -20.58 -17.65 -16.31
C SER A 171 -20.39 -18.96 -17.07
N SER A 172 -21.37 -19.87 -17.01
CA SER A 172 -21.41 -21.13 -17.76
C SER A 172 -21.39 -20.95 -19.29
N LYS A 173 -21.37 -19.70 -19.78
CA LYS A 173 -21.16 -19.32 -21.18
C LYS A 173 -19.67 -19.06 -21.51
N ARG A 174 -18.75 -19.24 -20.56
CA ARG A 174 -17.31 -18.95 -20.69
C ARG A 174 -16.45 -20.10 -21.20
N SER A 175 -16.96 -21.33 -21.31
CA SER A 175 -16.23 -22.40 -22.00
C SER A 175 -15.90 -22.02 -23.46
N ASP A 176 -16.75 -21.21 -24.09
CA ASP A 176 -16.55 -20.69 -25.45
C ASP A 176 -15.67 -19.41 -25.47
N LEU A 177 -15.28 -18.89 -24.30
CA LEU A 177 -14.52 -17.65 -24.12
C LEU A 177 -13.08 -17.88 -23.66
N ILE A 178 -12.59 -19.12 -23.64
CA ILE A 178 -11.22 -19.48 -23.23
C ILE A 178 -10.20 -18.65 -24.02
N ALA A 179 -10.39 -18.48 -25.34
CA ALA A 179 -9.47 -17.68 -26.16
C ALA A 179 -9.46 -16.19 -25.76
N ARG A 180 -10.62 -15.62 -25.40
CA ARG A 180 -10.74 -14.24 -24.92
C ARG A 180 -10.08 -14.07 -23.55
N ASP A 181 -10.30 -15.03 -22.66
CA ASP A 181 -9.76 -14.99 -21.31
C ASP A 181 -8.24 -15.18 -21.34
N GLN A 182 -7.75 -16.05 -22.22
CA GLN A 182 -6.31 -16.19 -22.51
C GLN A 182 -5.73 -14.89 -23.08
N ALA A 183 -6.42 -14.25 -24.03
CA ALA A 183 -5.99 -12.95 -24.55
C ALA A 183 -5.97 -11.87 -23.45
N SER A 184 -6.92 -11.92 -22.52
CA SER A 184 -6.97 -11.00 -21.37
C SER A 184 -5.78 -11.22 -20.44
N PHE A 185 -5.42 -12.46 -20.13
CA PHE A 185 -4.22 -12.80 -19.38
C PHE A 185 -2.94 -12.36 -20.12
N SER A 186 -2.84 -12.63 -21.42
CA SER A 186 -1.68 -12.25 -22.23
C SER A 186 -1.50 -10.74 -22.36
N ALA A 187 -2.59 -9.96 -22.29
CA ALA A 187 -2.56 -8.50 -22.34
C ALA A 187 -2.10 -7.85 -21.04
N LEU A 188 -2.13 -8.57 -19.92
CA LEU A 188 -1.57 -8.06 -18.67
C LEU A 188 -0.05 -7.84 -18.80
N PRO A 189 0.51 -6.84 -18.10
CA PRO A 189 1.95 -6.65 -18.06
C PRO A 189 2.69 -7.84 -17.49
N ASP A 190 3.91 -8.07 -17.98
CA ASP A 190 4.82 -9.00 -17.33
C ASP A 190 5.28 -8.43 -15.98
N MET A 191 5.43 -9.33 -14.99
CA MET A 191 5.94 -9.00 -13.66
C MET A 191 7.34 -8.38 -13.75
N PHE A 192 7.55 -7.31 -13.00
CA PHE A 192 8.85 -6.66 -12.91
C PHE A 192 9.83 -7.56 -12.14
N THR A 193 11.06 -7.68 -12.66
CA THR A 193 12.16 -8.40 -12.01
C THR A 193 13.40 -7.52 -12.00
N ALA A 194 14.09 -7.47 -10.86
CA ALA A 194 15.31 -6.69 -10.67
C ALA A 194 16.13 -7.30 -9.52
N ASN A 195 17.37 -6.85 -9.36
CA ASN A 195 18.23 -7.20 -8.23
C ASN A 195 18.58 -8.70 -8.11
N ILE A 196 18.38 -9.48 -9.17
CA ILE A 196 18.62 -10.94 -9.23
C ILE A 196 19.58 -11.31 -10.37
N GLY A 197 20.60 -10.48 -10.61
CA GLY A 197 21.64 -10.77 -11.60
C GLY A 197 21.21 -10.60 -13.07
N ASN A 198 20.00 -10.06 -13.31
CA ASN A 198 19.43 -9.86 -14.63
C ASN A 198 19.83 -8.53 -15.32
N GLY A 199 20.74 -7.76 -14.70
CA GLY A 199 21.15 -6.44 -15.21
C GLY A 199 20.15 -5.30 -14.99
N CYS A 200 19.01 -5.57 -14.36
CA CYS A 200 18.02 -4.59 -13.92
C CYS A 200 18.12 -4.39 -12.40
N GLY A 201 18.00 -3.15 -11.95
CA GLY A 201 18.16 -2.78 -10.54
C GLY A 201 17.13 -1.77 -10.04
N THR A 202 17.14 -1.53 -8.73
CA THR A 202 16.37 -0.47 -8.07
C THR A 202 17.30 0.56 -7.43
N ALA A 203 16.83 1.81 -7.32
CA ALA A 203 17.58 2.87 -6.64
C ALA A 203 17.56 2.68 -5.12
N ASP A 204 18.64 3.06 -4.44
CA ASP A 204 18.67 3.08 -2.98
C ASP A 204 17.76 4.17 -2.38
N SER A 205 17.11 3.85 -1.27
CA SER A 205 16.28 4.78 -0.49
C SER A 205 15.11 5.40 -1.28
N LYS A 206 14.62 4.70 -2.30
CA LYS A 206 13.48 5.10 -3.15
C LYS A 206 12.51 3.94 -3.33
N ASP A 207 11.22 4.28 -3.39
CA ASP A 207 10.18 3.35 -3.80
C ASP A 207 10.21 3.22 -5.34
N VAL A 208 10.38 2.01 -5.87
CA VAL A 208 10.47 1.81 -7.33
C VAL A 208 9.10 1.99 -7.98
N VAL A 209 9.03 2.84 -9.00
CA VAL A 209 7.85 2.95 -9.87
C VAL A 209 8.02 1.92 -10.98
N PHE A 210 7.14 0.92 -11.01
CA PHE A 210 7.21 -0.11 -12.06
C PHE A 210 6.99 0.50 -13.45
N PRO A 211 7.78 0.13 -14.47
CA PRO A 211 7.58 0.60 -15.84
C PRO A 211 6.21 0.23 -16.40
N ASN A 212 5.69 -0.94 -16.00
CA ASN A 212 4.36 -1.43 -16.38
C ASN A 212 3.61 -1.88 -15.11
N PRO A 213 2.97 -0.96 -14.37
CA PRO A 213 2.33 -1.30 -13.10
C PRO A 213 0.96 -2.00 -13.26
N GLY A 214 0.42 -2.05 -14.48
CA GLY A 214 -0.92 -2.55 -14.76
C GLY A 214 -2.01 -1.53 -14.45
N ASP A 215 -3.26 -1.97 -14.54
CA ASP A 215 -4.44 -1.11 -14.36
C ASP A 215 -4.85 -0.92 -12.90
N SER A 216 -4.41 -1.82 -12.01
CA SER A 216 -4.69 -1.77 -10.58
C SER A 216 -3.43 -1.35 -9.83
N VAL A 217 -3.40 -0.09 -9.37
CA VAL A 217 -2.24 0.53 -8.74
C VAL A 217 -2.66 1.33 -7.53
N GLU A 218 -2.00 1.11 -6.40
CA GLU A 218 -2.08 1.97 -5.22
C GLU A 218 -0.73 2.64 -4.92
N TYR A 219 -0.79 3.82 -4.30
CA TYR A 219 0.37 4.65 -3.97
C TYR A 219 0.33 4.98 -2.48
N ASP A 220 1.12 4.25 -1.69
CA ASP A 220 1.16 4.39 -0.23
C ASP A 220 2.53 4.86 0.29
N GLY A 221 3.52 5.05 -0.58
CA GLY A 221 4.75 5.77 -0.25
C GLY A 221 4.49 7.27 -0.24
N GLY A 222 4.85 7.96 0.85
CA GLY A 222 4.70 9.41 1.02
C GLY A 222 4.94 10.18 -0.29
N SER A 223 3.84 10.70 -0.86
CA SER A 223 3.63 10.97 -2.29
C SER A 223 4.39 12.18 -2.84
N THR A 224 5.69 12.25 -2.60
CA THR A 224 6.58 13.24 -3.18
C THR A 224 7.36 12.63 -4.33
N ALA A 225 7.58 13.38 -5.41
CA ALA A 225 8.44 12.95 -6.51
C ALA A 225 9.86 12.58 -6.06
N SER A 226 10.29 13.03 -4.87
CA SER A 226 11.55 12.66 -4.24
C SER A 226 11.53 11.30 -3.53
N ALA A 227 10.37 10.71 -3.23
CA ALA A 227 10.29 9.43 -2.52
C ALA A 227 10.38 8.21 -3.45
N THR A 228 10.10 8.41 -4.74
CA THR A 228 10.05 7.35 -5.75
C THR A 228 11.17 7.48 -6.78
N ALA A 229 11.46 6.40 -7.50
CA ALA A 229 12.39 6.41 -8.63
C ALA A 229 12.02 5.37 -9.69
N ALA A 230 12.41 5.63 -10.94
CA ALA A 230 12.39 4.61 -11.98
C ALA A 230 13.45 3.53 -11.70
N PRO A 231 13.31 2.32 -12.28
CA PRO A 231 14.35 1.31 -12.23
C PRO A 231 15.68 1.77 -12.84
N THR A 232 16.76 1.11 -12.45
CA THR A 232 18.13 1.39 -12.92
C THR A 232 18.66 0.23 -13.77
N GLY A 233 19.64 0.50 -14.63
CA GLY A 233 20.21 -0.55 -15.50
C GLY A 233 19.31 -0.92 -16.69
N SER A 234 19.41 -2.16 -17.14
CA SER A 234 18.76 -2.66 -18.36
C SER A 234 17.42 -3.32 -18.05
N CYS A 235 16.50 -2.55 -17.48
CA CYS A 235 15.16 -3.04 -17.14
C CYS A 235 14.24 -3.08 -18.35
N ALA A 236 13.22 -3.94 -18.31
CA ALA A 236 12.14 -3.93 -19.28
C ALA A 236 11.50 -2.53 -19.33
N THR A 237 11.43 -1.95 -20.52
CA THR A 237 10.83 -0.63 -20.73
C THR A 237 9.31 -0.70 -20.67
N ALA A 238 8.65 0.44 -20.42
CA ALA A 238 7.21 0.53 -20.55
C ALA A 238 6.79 0.07 -21.96
N ALA A 239 5.82 -0.84 -22.05
CA ALA A 239 5.28 -1.27 -23.34
C ALA A 239 4.52 -0.08 -23.95
N ALA A 240 4.83 0.27 -25.20
CA ALA A 240 4.10 1.30 -25.92
C ALA A 240 2.65 0.83 -26.15
N GLY A 241 1.71 1.30 -25.33
CA GLY A 241 0.30 0.93 -25.41
C GLY A 241 -0.40 0.64 -24.09
N VAL A 242 0.32 0.54 -22.96
CA VAL A 242 -0.33 0.57 -21.64
C VAL A 242 -0.67 2.03 -21.32
N ALA A 243 -1.96 2.33 -21.21
CA ALA A 243 -2.40 3.65 -20.78
C ALA A 243 -1.73 3.98 -19.44
N SER A 244 -1.17 5.18 -19.31
CA SER A 244 -0.68 5.67 -18.02
C SER A 244 -1.74 5.43 -16.95
N ALA A 245 -1.33 4.84 -15.83
CA ALA A 245 -2.18 4.55 -14.69
C ALA A 245 -3.08 5.76 -14.40
N LYS A 246 -4.40 5.57 -14.44
CA LYS A 246 -5.33 6.56 -13.90
C LYS A 246 -5.14 6.53 -12.39
N PRO A 247 -4.71 7.62 -11.74
CA PRO A 247 -4.70 7.66 -10.28
C PRO A 247 -6.14 7.46 -9.82
N THR A 248 -6.43 6.42 -9.03
CA THR A 248 -7.65 6.39 -8.23
C THR A 248 -7.46 7.27 -7.00
N GLY A 249 -7.16 8.55 -7.27
CA GLY A 249 -7.33 9.63 -6.30
C GLY A 249 -8.76 10.13 -6.39
N TYR A 250 -9.42 10.31 -5.24
CA TYR A 250 -10.71 10.97 -5.14
C TYR A 250 -10.58 12.45 -5.56
N GLY A 251 -10.61 12.69 -6.86
CA GLY A 251 -10.69 14.02 -7.47
C GLY A 251 -12.04 14.17 -8.16
N SER A 252 -12.85 15.10 -7.65
CA SER A 252 -14.15 15.49 -8.22
C SER A 252 -13.99 15.92 -9.68
N GLY A 253 -14.46 15.10 -10.61
CA GLY A 253 -14.56 15.44 -12.03
C GLY A 253 -15.85 16.20 -12.30
N THR A 254 -15.74 17.46 -12.70
CA THR A 254 -16.81 18.18 -13.39
C THR A 254 -16.62 18.05 -14.90
N GLY A 255 -17.64 17.48 -15.56
CA GLY A 255 -18.13 17.83 -16.90
C GLY A 255 -17.17 17.87 -18.08
N ALA A 256 -17.25 16.85 -18.93
CA ALA A 256 -16.81 16.90 -20.32
C ALA A 256 -17.74 17.79 -21.17
N THR A 257 -17.17 18.60 -22.06
CA THR A 257 -17.83 19.02 -23.31
C THR A 257 -16.85 18.95 -24.48
N SER A 258 -17.36 18.45 -25.59
CA SER A 258 -16.66 18.11 -26.82
C SER A 258 -16.22 19.32 -27.66
N ALA A 259 -15.27 19.04 -28.55
CA ALA A 259 -14.53 19.91 -29.43
C ALA A 259 -15.33 20.76 -30.45
N VAL A 260 -14.75 21.91 -30.83
CA VAL A 260 -14.88 22.51 -32.18
C VAL A 260 -13.57 23.22 -32.59
N ALA A 261 -13.25 23.14 -33.88
CA ALA A 261 -12.01 23.56 -34.56
C ALA A 261 -11.92 25.09 -34.86
N PRO A 262 -10.77 25.62 -35.38
CA PRO A 262 -10.32 27.00 -35.20
C PRO A 262 -10.59 27.94 -36.39
N TYR A 263 -10.75 29.24 -36.14
CA TYR A 263 -10.63 30.31 -37.16
C TYR A 263 -10.20 31.67 -36.56
N GLY A 264 -9.22 32.32 -37.21
CA GLY A 264 -9.35 33.73 -37.65
C GLY A 264 -8.87 34.88 -36.75
N THR A 265 -7.69 35.39 -37.11
CA THR A 265 -7.01 36.70 -36.87
C THR A 265 -7.78 38.02 -36.61
N ALA A 266 -7.25 38.81 -35.64
CA ALA A 266 -6.95 40.28 -35.61
C ALA A 266 -8.11 41.34 -35.66
N PRO A 267 -7.92 42.64 -35.27
CA PRO A 267 -6.70 43.39 -34.91
C PRO A 267 -6.75 44.29 -33.63
N ALA A 268 -5.66 45.03 -33.41
CA ALA A 268 -5.28 45.86 -32.26
C ALA A 268 -5.98 47.24 -32.11
N ALA A 269 -5.85 47.84 -30.91
CA ALA A 269 -5.93 49.30 -30.70
C ALA A 269 -4.93 49.79 -29.62
N THR A 270 -4.23 50.86 -29.99
CA THR A 270 -3.18 51.69 -29.35
C THR A 270 -3.70 52.57 -28.19
N ALA A 271 -3.02 52.71 -27.04
CA ALA A 271 -1.87 53.58 -26.66
C ALA A 271 -2.22 55.05 -26.27
N SER A 272 -1.69 55.51 -25.11
CA SER A 272 -1.29 56.89 -24.68
C SER A 272 -1.17 56.93 -23.14
N SER A 273 -0.27 57.61 -22.40
CA SER A 273 1.02 58.30 -22.60
C SER A 273 1.53 58.77 -21.21
N LEU A 274 2.86 58.74 -21.03
CA LEU A 274 3.86 59.22 -20.01
C LEU A 274 3.57 60.56 -19.23
N PRO A 275 4.39 61.05 -18.24
CA PRO A 275 5.85 60.86 -17.96
C PRO A 275 6.23 60.71 -16.44
N GLY A 276 7.45 60.53 -15.93
CA GLY A 276 8.85 60.52 -16.38
C GLY A 276 9.78 60.66 -15.14
N GLY A 277 11.03 60.21 -15.20
CA GLY A 277 12.07 60.49 -14.19
C GLY A 277 13.20 59.45 -14.12
N VAL A 278 14.40 59.82 -14.59
CA VAL A 278 15.69 59.08 -14.54
C VAL A 278 16.71 59.92 -13.78
N PHE A 279 17.81 59.29 -13.35
CA PHE A 279 19.21 59.74 -13.09
C PHE A 279 19.68 59.23 -11.70
N VAL A 280 20.91 58.81 -11.39
CA VAL A 280 22.07 58.12 -12.02
C VAL A 280 23.24 58.23 -10.99
N SER A 281 23.92 57.11 -10.70
CA SER A 281 25.32 56.90 -10.20
C SER A 281 25.92 57.66 -8.98
N ILE A 282 26.59 56.91 -8.07
CA ILE A 282 28.07 56.93 -7.87
C ILE A 282 28.52 55.73 -7.00
N ALA A 283 29.79 55.36 -7.16
CA ALA A 283 30.45 54.13 -6.71
C ALA A 283 31.52 54.36 -5.61
N THR A 284 32.12 53.24 -5.17
CA THR A 284 33.49 53.02 -4.65
C THR A 284 33.75 52.93 -3.13
N GLY A 285 34.65 51.98 -2.79
CA GLY A 285 35.31 51.83 -1.49
C GLY A 285 35.48 50.36 -1.06
N THR A 286 36.17 49.48 -1.80
CA THR A 286 37.53 48.96 -1.52
C THR A 286 37.93 48.77 -0.06
N GLY A 287 38.36 47.56 0.30
CA GLY A 287 39.15 47.30 1.52
C GLY A 287 39.32 45.81 1.82
N ALA A 288 40.35 45.18 1.26
CA ALA A 288 40.86 43.89 1.68
C ALA A 288 42.22 44.05 2.37
N ALA A 289 42.51 43.08 3.24
CA ALA A 289 43.82 42.59 3.70
C ALA A 289 44.33 42.97 5.12
N THR A 290 44.57 41.87 5.87
CA THR A 290 45.68 41.57 6.80
C THR A 290 45.85 42.34 8.11
N SER A 291 45.82 41.59 9.23
CA SER A 291 47.01 41.34 10.07
C SER A 291 46.78 40.21 11.08
N SER A 292 47.82 39.39 11.23
CA SER A 292 47.98 38.28 12.17
C SER A 292 48.45 38.77 13.55
N ALA A 293 48.06 38.09 14.64
CA ALA A 293 48.93 37.87 15.80
C ALA A 293 48.36 36.77 16.74
N THR A 294 49.29 35.97 17.24
CA THR A 294 49.21 34.75 18.06
C THR A 294 49.13 35.00 19.58
N LEU A 295 49.03 33.89 20.33
CA LEU A 295 49.21 33.66 21.80
C LEU A 295 47.87 33.50 22.56
N ALA A 296 47.66 32.58 23.51
CA ALA A 296 48.39 31.42 24.01
C ALA A 296 47.40 30.58 24.86
N ALA A 297 47.77 29.34 25.15
CA ALA A 297 47.03 28.34 25.92
C ALA A 297 46.95 28.64 27.43
N THR A 298 45.89 28.15 28.08
CA THR A 298 45.95 27.68 29.48
C THR A 298 44.91 26.60 29.75
N SER A 299 45.40 25.44 30.18
CA SER A 299 44.67 24.33 30.76
C SER A 299 44.17 24.67 32.16
N ALA A 300 43.02 24.12 32.57
CA ALA A 300 42.68 23.94 33.98
C ALA A 300 41.93 22.62 34.19
N VAL A 301 42.59 21.75 34.95
CA VAL A 301 42.08 20.52 35.57
C VAL A 301 41.37 20.91 36.88
N GLY A 302 40.27 20.24 37.22
CA GLY A 302 39.50 20.54 38.43
C GLY A 302 38.67 19.37 38.95
N VAL A 303 39.38 18.39 39.53
CA VAL A 303 39.09 17.54 40.72
C VAL A 303 37.64 17.19 41.14
N VAL A 304 37.45 15.89 41.33
CA VAL A 304 36.40 15.12 42.04
C VAL A 304 36.15 15.55 43.50
N PRO A 305 34.96 15.20 44.05
CA PRO A 305 34.96 14.41 45.28
C PRO A 305 34.04 13.17 45.27
N ALA A 306 34.55 12.10 45.88
CA ALA A 306 33.92 10.89 46.45
C ALA A 306 33.05 11.23 47.70
N VAL A 307 32.15 10.44 48.31
CA VAL A 307 31.70 9.02 48.30
C VAL A 307 30.43 8.93 49.19
N ALA A 308 29.58 7.89 49.00
CA ALA A 308 28.92 7.03 50.03
C ALA A 308 27.60 6.43 49.49
N THR A 309 27.58 5.20 48.98
CA THR A 309 27.23 3.92 49.66
C THR A 309 25.87 3.86 50.37
N THR A 310 24.93 3.09 49.80
CA THR A 310 24.17 2.06 50.52
C THR A 310 23.65 1.00 49.53
N ALA A 311 23.69 -0.25 49.98
CA ALA A 311 23.29 -1.47 49.25
C ALA A 311 22.14 -2.15 50.01
N VAL A 312 21.13 -2.68 49.32
CA VAL A 312 20.17 -3.69 49.82
C VAL A 312 19.58 -4.43 48.61
N SER A 313 20.06 -5.63 48.25
CA SER A 313 19.57 -6.99 48.59
C SER A 313 18.32 -7.47 47.81
N VAL A 314 18.54 -8.47 46.97
CA VAL A 314 17.55 -9.37 46.33
C VAL A 314 17.20 -10.51 47.30
N PRO A 315 15.98 -11.08 47.21
CA PRO A 315 15.92 -12.55 47.21
C PRO A 315 14.99 -13.15 46.14
N THR A 316 15.29 -14.42 45.88
CA THR A 316 14.82 -15.34 44.83
C THR A 316 13.45 -15.98 45.07
N THR A 317 12.85 -16.46 43.97
CA THR A 317 11.63 -17.29 43.75
C THR A 317 11.54 -18.60 44.57
N PRO A 318 10.38 -19.29 44.73
CA PRO A 318 9.90 -20.24 43.68
C PRO A 318 8.37 -20.62 43.61
N THR A 319 7.98 -21.21 42.46
CA THR A 319 6.99 -22.31 42.22
C THR A 319 5.47 -22.09 42.04
N SER A 320 5.03 -22.35 40.79
CA SER A 320 3.87 -23.11 40.22
C SER A 320 2.46 -23.16 40.83
N ALA A 321 1.44 -22.95 39.96
CA ALA A 321 0.23 -23.79 39.82
C ALA A 321 -0.53 -23.52 38.50
N THR A 322 -1.32 -24.52 38.09
CA THR A 322 -1.84 -24.88 36.76
C THR A 322 -3.30 -24.45 36.49
N SER A 323 -3.63 -24.26 35.19
CA SER A 323 -4.87 -24.65 34.45
C SER A 323 -6.29 -24.06 34.69
N ALA A 324 -6.86 -23.56 33.57
CA ALA A 324 -8.16 -23.91 32.93
C ALA A 324 -9.45 -23.02 33.03
N ILE A 325 -9.87 -22.52 31.84
CA ILE A 325 -11.19 -22.53 31.13
C ILE A 325 -12.47 -21.86 31.72
N ALA A 326 -12.89 -20.73 31.08
CA ALA A 326 -14.21 -20.23 30.56
C ALA A 326 -15.57 -20.38 31.34
N PRO A 327 -16.74 -19.79 30.93
CA PRO A 327 -17.09 -18.76 29.91
C PRO A 327 -18.12 -17.65 30.34
N ALA A 328 -18.40 -16.72 29.40
CA ALA A 328 -19.66 -15.96 29.13
C ALA A 328 -20.23 -14.87 30.08
N GLY A 329 -20.56 -13.71 29.50
CA GLY A 329 -21.39 -12.64 30.10
C GLY A 329 -21.72 -11.50 29.12
N THR A 330 -22.93 -11.55 28.57
CA THR A 330 -23.69 -10.60 27.72
C THR A 330 -23.97 -9.22 28.33
N GLY A 331 -24.18 -8.19 27.49
CA GLY A 331 -24.94 -7.00 27.90
C GLY A 331 -24.81 -5.76 27.02
N ALA A 332 -25.54 -5.71 25.90
CA ALA A 332 -25.81 -4.48 25.17
C ALA A 332 -26.74 -3.55 25.98
N SER A 333 -26.52 -2.25 25.90
CA SER A 333 -27.51 -1.23 26.32
C SER A 333 -27.70 -0.24 25.17
N SER A 334 -28.84 -0.42 24.50
CA SER A 334 -29.38 0.43 23.44
C SER A 334 -30.10 1.64 24.04
N THR A 335 -29.60 2.84 23.77
CA THR A 335 -30.39 4.08 23.87
C THR A 335 -30.65 4.58 22.47
N SER A 336 -31.85 4.28 21.97
CA SER A 336 -32.39 4.76 20.72
C SER A 336 -32.73 6.26 20.83
N SER A 337 -31.82 7.13 20.42
CA SER A 337 -32.15 8.51 20.05
C SER A 337 -32.13 8.62 18.53
N SER A 338 -33.31 8.49 17.91
CA SER A 338 -33.51 8.50 16.45
C SER A 338 -33.58 9.91 15.84
N GLY A 339 -32.96 10.91 16.49
CA GLY A 339 -33.07 12.32 16.11
C GLY A 339 -31.73 12.99 15.83
N ALA A 340 -31.76 14.11 15.12
CA ALA A 340 -30.60 14.98 14.97
C ALA A 340 -30.18 15.52 16.33
N LEU A 341 -28.88 15.46 16.62
CA LEU A 341 -28.29 15.97 17.86
C LEU A 341 -27.72 17.36 17.59
N THR A 342 -27.83 18.26 18.57
CA THR A 342 -27.32 19.63 18.49
C THR A 342 -26.42 19.92 19.69
N GLY A 343 -25.36 20.70 19.48
CA GLY A 343 -24.46 21.13 20.54
C GLY A 343 -23.22 20.24 20.68
N ALA A 344 -22.72 20.13 21.91
CA ALA A 344 -21.46 19.47 22.18
C ALA A 344 -21.55 17.94 22.04
N CYS A 345 -20.44 17.33 21.64
CA CYS A 345 -20.24 15.89 21.61
C CYS A 345 -18.93 15.54 22.31
N THR A 346 -18.92 14.43 23.04
CA THR A 346 -17.80 14.06 23.95
C THR A 346 -16.77 13.16 23.30
N SER A 347 -17.03 12.62 22.11
CA SER A 347 -16.19 11.62 21.47
C SER A 347 -15.93 11.99 20.01
N GLU A 348 -14.74 12.52 19.76
CA GLU A 348 -14.29 12.87 18.42
C GLU A 348 -14.43 11.71 17.44
N GLY A 349 -14.91 12.00 16.23
CA GLY A 349 -15.08 11.01 15.17
C GLY A 349 -16.33 10.14 15.31
N MET A 350 -17.10 10.24 16.40
CA MET A 350 -18.34 9.48 16.58
C MET A 350 -19.40 9.91 15.56
N PHE A 351 -20.06 8.93 14.94
CA PHE A 351 -21.17 9.15 14.02
C PHE A 351 -22.51 8.98 14.74
N ASN A 352 -23.52 9.77 14.37
CA ASN A 352 -24.91 9.58 14.74
C ASN A 352 -25.73 9.35 13.47
N CYS A 353 -26.15 8.10 13.21
CA CYS A 353 -27.02 7.77 12.08
C CYS A 353 -28.50 7.97 12.45
N ILE A 354 -29.20 8.78 11.67
CA ILE A 354 -30.58 9.22 11.89
C ILE A 354 -31.48 8.49 10.89
N SER A 355 -32.32 7.60 11.42
CA SER A 355 -33.34 6.84 10.66
C SER A 355 -32.81 6.08 9.43
N GLY A 356 -31.51 5.81 9.40
CA GLY A 356 -30.83 5.11 8.32
C GLY A 356 -30.65 5.88 7.02
N THR A 357 -31.10 7.12 6.93
CA THR A 357 -31.07 7.92 5.70
C THR A 357 -30.18 9.15 5.79
N SER A 358 -29.79 9.57 6.99
CA SER A 358 -28.89 10.70 7.22
C SER A 358 -27.97 10.44 8.41
N TYR A 359 -26.90 11.21 8.55
CA TYR A 359 -25.95 11.08 9.64
C TYR A 359 -25.35 12.42 10.06
N GLN A 360 -24.75 12.46 11.25
CA GLN A 360 -23.89 13.54 11.74
C GLN A 360 -22.57 12.93 12.22
N GLN A 361 -21.50 13.71 12.24
CA GLN A 361 -20.22 13.31 12.84
C GLN A 361 -19.81 14.32 13.90
N CYS A 362 -19.28 13.83 15.02
CA CYS A 362 -18.66 14.64 16.05
C CYS A 362 -17.28 15.10 15.58
N GLY A 363 -17.07 16.41 15.52
CA GLY A 363 -15.79 17.01 15.20
C GLY A 363 -15.57 18.29 15.99
N SER A 364 -14.38 18.44 16.57
CA SER A 364 -14.00 19.60 17.39
C SER A 364 -14.97 19.87 18.55
N GLY A 365 -15.47 18.80 19.17
CA GLY A 365 -16.35 18.82 20.33
C GLY A 365 -17.79 19.18 19.99
N THR A 366 -18.18 19.25 18.71
CA THR A 366 -19.55 19.60 18.28
C THR A 366 -20.08 18.67 17.19
N TRP A 367 -21.39 18.42 17.21
CA TRP A 367 -22.04 17.67 16.14
C TRP A 367 -22.10 18.48 14.85
N SER A 368 -21.73 17.86 13.74
CA SER A 368 -21.93 18.44 12.41
C SER A 368 -23.40 18.68 12.10
N VAL A 369 -23.67 19.47 11.06
CA VAL A 369 -25.00 19.50 10.42
C VAL A 369 -25.40 18.10 9.94
N VAL A 370 -26.71 17.86 9.79
CA VAL A 370 -27.24 16.60 9.29
C VAL A 370 -26.90 16.45 7.80
N MET A 371 -26.15 15.41 7.47
CA MET A 371 -25.78 15.06 6.10
C MET A 371 -26.61 13.87 5.62
N GLN A 372 -27.05 13.90 4.36
CA GLN A 372 -27.79 12.77 3.78
C GLN A 372 -26.82 11.63 3.43
N MET A 373 -27.28 10.40 3.58
CA MET A 373 -26.58 9.23 3.04
C MET A 373 -26.54 9.32 1.50
N ALA A 374 -25.49 8.78 0.90
CA ALA A 374 -25.38 8.72 -0.56
C ALA A 374 -26.56 7.90 -1.16
N SER A 375 -26.97 8.25 -2.38
CA SER A 375 -28.08 7.55 -3.05
C SER A 375 -27.83 6.04 -3.11
N GLY A 376 -28.85 5.25 -2.78
CA GLY A 376 -28.75 3.79 -2.75
C GLY A 376 -28.02 3.22 -1.53
N THR A 377 -27.70 4.03 -0.52
CA THR A 377 -27.10 3.57 0.74
C THR A 377 -27.95 3.93 1.96
N THR A 378 -27.78 3.16 3.04
CA THR A 378 -28.40 3.41 4.35
C THR A 378 -27.39 3.13 5.46
N CYS A 379 -27.49 3.83 6.58
CA CYS A 379 -26.68 3.54 7.76
C CYS A 379 -27.48 2.81 8.85
N THR A 380 -26.81 2.08 9.74
CA THR A 380 -27.47 1.52 10.94
C THR A 380 -27.74 2.64 11.94
N SER A 381 -29.01 2.84 12.31
CA SER A 381 -29.43 3.94 13.19
C SER A 381 -28.77 3.87 14.57
N GLY A 382 -28.34 5.01 15.09
CA GLY A 382 -27.68 5.13 16.40
C GLY A 382 -26.28 5.75 16.33
N GLN A 383 -25.66 5.88 17.49
CA GLN A 383 -24.31 6.43 17.64
C GLN A 383 -23.26 5.32 17.58
N THR A 384 -22.23 5.49 16.75
CA THR A 384 -21.17 4.50 16.52
C THR A 384 -19.86 5.17 16.13
N MET A 385 -18.72 4.59 16.51
CA MET A 385 -17.40 5.08 16.09
C MET A 385 -17.12 4.80 14.61
N SER A 386 -17.85 3.87 14.01
CA SER A 386 -17.74 3.52 12.60
C SER A 386 -19.14 3.55 11.98
N LEU A 387 -19.35 4.43 10.99
CA LEU A 387 -20.61 4.51 10.26
C LEU A 387 -20.77 3.26 9.39
N VAL A 388 -21.58 2.31 9.84
CA VAL A 388 -21.89 1.10 9.06
C VAL A 388 -22.83 1.48 7.94
N VAL A 389 -22.34 1.45 6.69
CA VAL A 389 -23.10 1.78 5.48
C VAL A 389 -23.44 0.49 4.73
N ALA A 390 -24.72 0.29 4.47
CA ALA A 390 -25.24 -0.81 3.67
C ALA A 390 -25.87 -0.30 2.38
N LYS A 391 -25.89 -1.14 1.34
CA LYS A 391 -26.71 -0.89 0.15
C LYS A 391 -28.17 -0.95 0.56
N ARG A 392 -28.95 0.05 0.17
CA ARG A 392 -30.40 0.09 0.39
C ARG A 392 -31.00 -1.07 -0.41
N ASN A 393 -31.37 -2.16 0.28
CA ASN A 393 -32.02 -3.28 -0.38
C ASN A 393 -33.28 -2.76 -1.06
N GLY A 394 -33.29 -2.81 -2.39
CA GLY A 394 -34.43 -2.44 -3.22
C GLY A 394 -35.55 -3.44 -3.02
N MET A 395 -36.19 -3.38 -1.85
CA MET A 395 -37.39 -4.15 -1.57
C MET A 395 -38.52 -3.47 -2.35
N GLY A 396 -38.74 -3.98 -3.56
CA GLY A 396 -39.92 -3.75 -4.38
C GLY A 396 -40.24 -2.29 -4.66
N LEU A 397 -39.63 -1.72 -5.71
CA LEU A 397 -40.44 -0.87 -6.58
C LEU A 397 -41.46 -1.81 -7.23
N MET A 398 -42.57 -2.06 -6.53
CA MET A 398 -43.80 -2.56 -7.13
C MET A 398 -44.13 -1.58 -8.25
N ARG A 399 -43.67 -1.87 -9.46
CA ARG A 399 -44.31 -1.37 -10.66
C ARG A 399 -45.70 -1.98 -10.61
N HIS A 400 -46.64 -1.27 -10.00
CA HIS A 400 -48.05 -1.47 -10.26
C HIS A 400 -48.21 -1.31 -11.76
N ALA A 401 -48.21 -2.45 -12.47
CA ALA A 401 -48.76 -2.52 -13.80
C ALA A 401 -50.23 -2.13 -13.66
N ALA A 402 -50.52 -0.87 -13.97
CA ALA A 402 -51.87 -0.39 -14.14
C ALA A 402 -52.47 -1.15 -15.32
N ARG A 403 -53.15 -2.27 -15.04
CA ARG A 403 -54.15 -2.81 -15.96
C ARG A 403 -55.26 -1.77 -16.05
N ARG A 404 -55.20 -0.89 -17.05
CA ARG A 404 -56.41 -0.28 -17.60
C ARG A 404 -56.95 -1.23 -18.64
N GLY A 405 -57.91 -2.05 -18.21
CA GLY A 405 -58.95 -2.50 -19.10
C GLY A 405 -59.81 -1.29 -19.44
N LEU A 406 -59.91 -0.96 -20.71
CA LEU A 406 -61.07 -0.29 -21.29
C LEU A 406 -61.56 -1.22 -22.39
N GLY A 407 -62.70 -1.84 -22.13
CA GLY A 407 -63.45 -2.55 -23.16
C GLY A 407 -64.20 -1.56 -24.06
N ALA A 408 -64.76 -2.16 -25.11
CA ALA A 408 -65.83 -1.67 -25.98
C ALA A 408 -65.53 -0.40 -26.80
N GLU A 409 -65.47 -0.56 -28.13
CA GLU A 409 -66.54 -0.19 -29.08
C GLU A 409 -66.02 -0.53 -30.50
N MET A 410 -66.65 -1.43 -31.25
CA MET A 410 -67.89 -1.29 -32.03
C MET A 410 -67.63 -0.67 -33.43
N PHE A 411 -68.18 -1.36 -34.44
CA PHE A 411 -68.47 -0.97 -35.83
C PHE A 411 -67.53 -1.40 -36.97
N ASN A 412 -68.00 -2.49 -37.60
CA ASN A 412 -68.21 -2.74 -39.05
C ASN A 412 -67.03 -2.62 -40.01
#